data_AF-A0A2T2NV98-F1
#
_entry.id   AF-A0A2T2NV98-F1
#
_cell.length_a   1.000
_cell.length_b   1.000
_cell.length_c   1.000
_cell.angle_alpha   90.00
_cell.angle_beta   90.00
_cell.angle_gamma   90.00
#
_symmetry.space_group_name_H-M   'P 1'
#
loop_
_entity.id
_entity.type
_entity.pdbx_description
1 polymer ?
#
loop_
_entity_poly.entity_id
_entity_poly.type
_entity_poly.pdbx_seq_one_letter_code
_entity_poly.pdbx_strand_id
1 'polypeptide(L)'
;MDIEESIEITEVPETIPPPTRQTTRRAQANSRAPRQASAGPRRAGSASDTERDPALRRKVGDLTKKLEAMTAKYDTLKDLATGGRESNFDQLKRKTDQIAKDQDAVIKALKQQLAEAQSRTSEITTMKKELSKLGKEKSHLEAENKKLTDSLSSAQSENKTLSNKLAAARSSASAENKTVPGSAVKPRTTGVVLPGTAEAAKEAQFQKQKVDLYSDLTNLVVLGMKKNEDDEEVYDCLQAGRNGTLHFHLTVADGTDSYEDTEFVYNPLLNEQRDRELLDLLPDYLTEEISFPRAQAPKFYSKVVDSMSKKIILEEDE
;
A
#
# COMPACT_ATOMS: atom_id res chain seq x y z
N MET A 1 -27.80 12.09 -19.58
CA MET A 1 -28.38 10.92 -18.89
C MET A 1 -28.35 11.28 -17.43
N ASP A 2 -29.39 12.01 -17.02
CA ASP A 2 -29.61 12.45 -15.66
C ASP A 2 -30.22 11.28 -14.89
N ILE A 3 -29.56 10.86 -13.82
CA ILE A 3 -30.08 9.85 -12.90
C ILE A 3 -30.28 10.59 -11.57
N GLU A 4 -31.47 11.14 -11.42
CA GLU A 4 -32.03 11.47 -10.10
C GLU A 4 -32.43 10.14 -9.45
N GLU A 5 -31.69 9.72 -8.43
CA GLU A 5 -32.03 8.55 -7.63
C GLU A 5 -32.83 9.02 -6.41
N SER A 6 -34.15 8.95 -6.55
CA SER A 6 -35.15 9.16 -5.51
C SER A 6 -34.95 8.15 -4.37
N ILE A 7 -34.49 8.61 -3.21
CA ILE A 7 -34.44 7.80 -2.00
C ILE A 7 -35.81 7.87 -1.33
N GLU A 8 -36.54 6.76 -1.46
CA GLU A 8 -37.83 6.47 -0.82
C GLU A 8 -37.62 6.31 0.69
N ILE A 9 -38.07 7.31 1.46
CA ILE A 9 -37.99 7.31 2.92
C ILE A 9 -39.03 6.32 3.44
N THR A 10 -38.57 5.15 3.91
CA THR A 10 -39.42 4.20 4.62
C THR A 10 -39.61 4.68 6.05
N GLU A 11 -40.81 5.20 6.32
CA GLU A 11 -41.31 5.63 7.61
C GLU A 11 -41.34 4.46 8.61
N VAL A 12 -40.60 4.56 9.72
CA VAL A 12 -40.65 3.60 10.82
C VAL A 12 -41.61 4.17 11.87
N PRO A 13 -42.66 3.43 12.29
CA PRO A 13 -43.69 3.99 13.16
C PRO A 13 -43.22 4.20 14.60
N GLU A 14 -43.78 5.26 15.19
CA GLU A 14 -43.62 5.75 16.55
C GLU A 14 -43.86 4.73 17.68
N THR A 15 -42.97 4.80 18.66
CA THR A 15 -43.23 5.00 20.10
C THR A 15 -44.34 4.20 20.82
N ILE A 16 -43.94 3.39 21.80
CA ILE A 16 -44.78 3.00 22.96
C ILE A 16 -44.02 3.33 24.26
N PRO A 17 -44.63 4.01 25.24
CA PRO A 17 -43.96 4.48 26.46
C PRO A 17 -43.82 3.37 27.53
N PRO A 18 -42.87 3.52 28.49
CA PRO A 18 -42.65 2.52 29.55
C PRO A 18 -43.70 2.61 30.67
N PRO A 19 -44.05 1.49 31.34
CA PRO A 19 -44.92 1.51 32.50
C PRO A 19 -44.19 2.02 33.76
N THR A 20 -44.97 2.72 34.58
CA THR A 20 -44.64 3.40 35.83
C THR A 20 -44.15 2.45 36.92
N ARG A 21 -42.94 2.70 37.45
CA ARG A 21 -42.45 2.09 38.70
C ARG A 21 -43.02 2.86 39.90
N GLN A 22 -43.86 2.19 40.70
CA GLN A 22 -44.22 2.66 42.03
C GLN A 22 -43.03 2.49 42.98
N THR A 23 -42.60 3.62 43.53
CA THR A 23 -41.63 3.71 44.62
C THR A 23 -42.32 3.40 45.95
N THR A 24 -41.85 2.40 46.69
CA THR A 24 -41.98 2.41 48.15
C THR A 24 -40.61 2.23 48.77
N ARG A 25 -40.06 3.36 49.22
CA ARG A 25 -39.01 3.42 50.25
C ARG A 25 -39.60 2.87 51.55
N ARG A 26 -38.86 2.00 52.23
CA ARG A 26 -38.84 2.03 53.70
C ARG A 26 -37.43 1.76 54.20
N ALA A 27 -36.87 2.80 54.80
CA ALA A 27 -35.65 2.80 55.58
C ALA A 27 -35.95 2.47 57.04
N GLN A 28 -34.88 2.01 57.73
CA GLN A 28 -34.55 2.04 59.17
C GLN A 28 -34.12 0.63 59.63
N ALA A 29 -32.84 0.34 59.87
CA ALA A 29 -31.84 0.92 60.78
C ALA A 29 -31.92 0.38 62.22
N ASN A 30 -30.75 -0.12 62.67
CA ASN A 30 -30.32 -0.46 64.04
C ASN A 30 -30.96 -1.71 64.68
N SER A 31 -30.24 -2.61 65.33
CA SER A 31 -29.12 -2.40 66.27
C SER A 31 -28.36 -3.71 66.59
N ARG A 32 -27.06 -3.54 66.96
CA ARG A 32 -26.23 -4.21 68.01
C ARG A 32 -26.72 -5.58 68.57
N ALA A 33 -25.93 -6.60 68.90
CA ALA A 33 -24.51 -6.85 69.15
C ALA A 33 -24.37 -8.39 69.39
N PRO A 34 -23.15 -9.00 69.41
CA PRO A 34 -23.00 -10.45 69.53
C PRO A 34 -23.13 -10.90 71.00
N ARG A 35 -23.90 -11.96 71.27
CA ARG A 35 -23.95 -12.59 72.59
C ARG A 35 -23.00 -13.78 72.67
N GLN A 36 -22.19 -13.71 73.73
CA GLN A 36 -21.10 -14.58 74.12
C GLN A 36 -21.54 -16.00 74.43
N ALA A 37 -20.62 -16.93 74.18
CA ALA A 37 -20.63 -18.27 74.75
C ALA A 37 -20.41 -18.20 76.27
N SER A 38 -21.21 -18.94 77.04
CA SER A 38 -20.96 -19.21 78.45
C SER A 38 -20.97 -20.71 78.68
N ALA A 39 -19.91 -21.21 79.31
CA ALA A 39 -19.68 -22.60 79.62
C ALA A 39 -20.18 -22.94 81.04
N GLY A 40 -21.08 -23.93 81.12
CA GLY A 40 -21.32 -24.88 82.23
C GLY A 40 -22.00 -24.37 83.53
N PRO A 41 -22.39 -25.26 84.47
CA PRO A 41 -22.65 -26.71 84.37
C PRO A 41 -23.93 -27.19 85.13
N ARG A 42 -24.22 -28.51 85.02
CA ARG A 42 -24.96 -29.41 85.95
C ARG A 42 -26.40 -29.84 85.60
N ARG A 43 -26.49 -31.14 85.28
CA ARG A 43 -27.34 -32.17 85.90
C ARG A 43 -28.69 -31.72 86.50
N ALA A 44 -29.76 -32.01 85.76
CA ALA A 44 -30.90 -32.84 86.20
C ALA A 44 -31.60 -33.27 84.90
N GLY A 45 -31.63 -34.56 84.53
CA GLY A 45 -32.40 -35.53 85.28
C GLY A 45 -33.91 -35.34 85.12
N SER A 46 -34.40 -34.80 83.99
CA SER A 46 -35.83 -34.83 83.66
C SER A 46 -36.15 -36.15 82.93
N ALA A 47 -36.13 -37.24 83.69
CA ALA A 47 -36.80 -38.47 83.32
C ALA A 47 -38.30 -38.29 83.61
N SER A 48 -38.99 -37.59 82.70
CA SER A 48 -40.45 -37.55 82.61
C SER A 48 -40.85 -37.98 81.19
N ASP A 49 -40.31 -39.11 80.74
CA ASP A 49 -40.54 -39.68 79.41
C ASP A 49 -40.94 -41.17 79.48
N THR A 50 -41.72 -41.55 80.50
CA THR A 50 -42.29 -42.91 80.59
C THR A 50 -43.79 -42.99 80.29
N GLU A 51 -44.45 -41.88 79.93
CA GLU A 51 -45.85 -41.89 79.48
C GLU A 51 -46.14 -40.97 78.26
N ARG A 52 -45.13 -40.61 77.45
CA ARG A 52 -45.40 -40.06 76.12
C ARG A 52 -45.63 -41.22 75.16
N ASP A 53 -46.91 -41.46 74.86
CA ASP A 53 -47.40 -42.39 73.84
C ASP A 53 -46.43 -42.46 72.63
N PRO A 54 -45.86 -43.64 72.32
CA PRO A 54 -44.97 -43.83 71.17
C PRO A 54 -45.57 -43.33 69.85
N ALA A 55 -46.91 -43.34 69.73
CA ALA A 55 -47.60 -42.79 68.57
C ALA A 55 -47.49 -41.25 68.49
N LEU A 56 -47.53 -40.53 69.62
CA LEU A 56 -47.32 -39.08 69.66
C LEU A 56 -45.89 -38.70 69.26
N ARG A 57 -44.89 -39.47 69.72
CA ARG A 57 -43.48 -39.21 69.35
C ARG A 57 -43.24 -39.43 67.85
N ARG A 58 -43.82 -40.48 67.27
CA ARG A 58 -43.79 -40.72 65.81
C ARG A 58 -44.49 -39.58 65.06
N LYS A 59 -45.69 -39.16 65.48
CA LYS A 59 -46.41 -38.02 64.88
C LYS A 59 -45.62 -36.72 64.94
N VAL A 60 -44.95 -36.43 66.05
CA VAL A 60 -44.09 -35.24 66.18
C VAL A 60 -42.91 -35.34 65.22
N GLY A 61 -42.23 -36.50 65.14
CA GLY A 61 -41.16 -36.72 64.18
C GLY A 61 -41.62 -36.58 62.71
N ASP A 62 -42.80 -37.11 62.38
CA ASP A 62 -43.39 -36.98 61.04
C ASP A 62 -43.79 -35.54 60.72
N LEU A 63 -44.30 -34.78 61.70
CA LEU A 63 -44.59 -33.36 61.54
C LEU A 63 -43.31 -32.53 61.39
N THR A 64 -42.26 -32.82 62.15
CA THR A 64 -40.94 -32.18 62.00
C THR A 64 -40.37 -32.46 60.62
N LYS A 65 -40.39 -33.71 60.15
CA LYS A 65 -39.97 -34.07 58.79
C LYS A 65 -40.79 -33.35 57.72
N LYS A 66 -42.11 -33.24 57.89
CA LYS A 66 -42.97 -32.48 56.97
C LYS A 66 -42.64 -31.00 56.97
N LEU A 67 -42.35 -30.41 58.13
CA LEU A 67 -41.98 -29.01 58.25
C LEU A 67 -40.62 -28.77 57.57
N GLU A 68 -39.62 -29.59 57.85
CA GLU A 68 -38.30 -29.53 57.19
C GLU A 68 -38.41 -29.71 55.68
N ALA A 69 -39.22 -30.67 55.21
CA ALA A 69 -39.46 -30.87 53.78
C ALA A 69 -40.18 -29.68 53.14
N MET A 70 -41.09 -29.01 53.85
CA MET A 70 -41.76 -27.81 53.38
C MET A 70 -40.82 -26.60 53.36
N THR A 71 -39.96 -26.44 54.36
CA THR A 71 -38.93 -25.40 54.40
C THR A 71 -37.92 -25.59 53.26
N ALA A 72 -37.42 -26.81 53.05
CA ALA A 72 -36.52 -27.10 51.93
C ALA A 72 -37.16 -26.82 50.56
N LYS A 73 -38.45 -27.13 50.38
CA LYS A 73 -39.20 -26.77 49.17
C LYS A 73 -39.37 -25.26 49.01
N TYR A 74 -39.61 -24.53 50.09
CA TYR A 74 -39.73 -23.08 50.05
C TYR A 74 -38.40 -22.41 49.69
N ASP A 75 -37.30 -22.86 50.31
CA ASP A 75 -35.97 -22.32 50.04
C ASP A 75 -35.55 -22.61 48.59
N THR A 76 -35.76 -23.85 48.11
CA THR A 76 -35.50 -24.17 46.69
C THR A 76 -36.35 -23.36 45.72
N LEU A 77 -37.65 -23.17 45.99
CA LEU A 77 -38.50 -22.30 45.16
C LEU A 77 -38.05 -20.84 45.18
N LYS A 78 -37.64 -20.34 46.35
CA LYS A 78 -37.15 -18.98 46.52
C LYS A 78 -35.85 -18.78 45.75
N ASP A 79 -34.89 -19.69 45.89
CA ASP A 79 -33.60 -19.62 45.20
C ASP A 79 -33.75 -19.74 43.68
N LEU A 80 -34.65 -20.59 43.19
CA LEU A 80 -34.98 -20.67 41.77
C LEU A 80 -35.63 -19.37 41.27
N ALA A 81 -36.52 -18.77 42.06
CA ALA A 81 -37.20 -17.52 41.69
C ALA A 81 -36.27 -16.31 41.72
N THR A 82 -35.27 -16.26 42.61
CA THR A 82 -34.28 -15.16 42.65
C THR A 82 -33.17 -15.40 41.63
N GLY A 83 -32.55 -16.58 41.62
CA GLY A 83 -31.41 -16.89 40.75
C GLY A 83 -31.74 -16.83 39.26
N GLY A 84 -32.94 -17.29 38.85
CA GLY A 84 -33.36 -17.21 37.45
C GLY A 84 -33.58 -15.77 36.96
N ARG A 85 -34.13 -14.90 37.83
CA ARG A 85 -34.36 -13.48 37.50
C ARG A 85 -33.05 -12.69 37.48
N GLU A 86 -32.17 -12.94 38.44
CA GLU A 86 -30.86 -12.30 38.53
C GLU A 86 -29.98 -12.68 37.32
N SER A 87 -29.94 -13.96 36.95
CA SER A 87 -29.20 -14.42 35.76
C SER A 87 -29.73 -13.80 34.46
N ASN A 88 -31.06 -13.73 34.29
CA ASN A 88 -31.64 -13.11 33.09
C ASN A 88 -31.37 -11.59 33.04
N PHE A 89 -31.48 -10.90 34.19
CA PHE A 89 -31.15 -9.47 34.28
C PHE A 89 -29.67 -9.20 33.94
N ASP A 90 -28.75 -9.99 34.46
CA ASP A 90 -27.33 -9.86 34.16
C ASP A 90 -27.01 -10.14 32.69
N GLN A 91 -27.68 -11.14 32.09
CA GLN A 91 -27.55 -11.42 30.66
C GLN A 91 -28.06 -10.26 29.79
N LEU A 92 -29.23 -9.70 30.11
CA LEU A 92 -29.77 -8.54 29.40
C LEU A 92 -28.85 -7.33 29.55
N LYS A 93 -28.37 -7.06 30.76
CA LYS A 93 -27.43 -5.97 31.02
C LYS A 93 -26.15 -6.13 30.19
N ARG A 94 -25.54 -7.31 30.20
CA ARG A 94 -24.34 -7.60 29.39
C ARG A 94 -24.60 -7.42 27.89
N LYS A 95 -25.76 -7.88 27.39
CA LYS A 95 -26.14 -7.68 25.98
C LYS A 95 -26.30 -6.21 25.63
N THR A 96 -26.98 -5.42 26.48
CA THR A 96 -27.14 -3.98 26.26
C THR A 96 -25.80 -3.25 26.32
N ASP A 97 -24.95 -3.57 27.29
CA ASP A 97 -23.61 -2.98 27.41
C ASP A 97 -22.74 -3.34 26.20
N GLN A 98 -22.84 -4.57 25.69
CA GLN A 98 -22.13 -4.99 24.48
C GLN A 98 -22.66 -4.27 23.23
N ILE A 99 -23.98 -4.19 23.07
CA ILE A 99 -24.60 -3.46 21.95
C ILE A 99 -24.16 -1.99 21.96
N ALA A 100 -24.12 -1.34 23.13
CA ALA A 100 -23.66 0.04 23.25
C ALA A 100 -22.19 0.18 22.82
N LYS A 101 -21.30 -0.74 23.25
CA LYS A 101 -19.90 -0.76 22.81
C LYS A 101 -19.75 -0.99 21.30
N ASP A 102 -20.52 -1.92 20.74
CA ASP A 102 -20.47 -2.22 19.31
C ASP A 102 -20.98 -1.02 18.49
N GLN A 103 -22.03 -0.33 18.96
CA GLN A 103 -22.53 0.90 18.35
C GLN A 103 -21.50 2.02 18.40
N ASP A 104 -20.84 2.24 19.55
CA ASP A 104 -19.79 3.25 19.68
C ASP A 104 -18.59 2.94 18.76
N ALA A 105 -18.23 1.67 18.62
CA ALA A 105 -17.17 1.24 17.71
C ALA A 105 -17.55 1.53 16.25
N VAL A 106 -18.79 1.25 15.83
CA VAL A 106 -19.29 1.57 14.49
C VAL A 106 -19.32 3.08 14.25
N ILE A 107 -19.81 3.87 15.22
CA ILE A 107 -19.83 5.34 15.11
C ILE A 107 -18.40 5.89 14.96
N LYS A 108 -17.44 5.34 15.72
CA LYS A 108 -16.03 5.72 15.61
C LYS A 108 -15.46 5.39 14.23
N ALA A 109 -15.72 4.18 13.73
CA ALA A 109 -15.27 3.75 12.41
C ALA A 109 -15.87 4.63 11.29
N LEU A 110 -17.16 4.93 11.35
CA LEU A 110 -17.83 5.80 10.37
C LEU A 110 -17.28 7.23 10.39
N LYS A 111 -17.00 7.80 11.58
CA LYS A 111 -16.35 9.11 11.70
C LYS A 111 -14.95 9.13 11.11
N GLN A 112 -14.18 8.06 11.33
CA GLN A 112 -12.86 7.91 10.72
C GLN A 112 -12.95 7.84 9.19
N GLN A 113 -13.87 7.02 8.66
CA GLN A 113 -14.09 6.92 7.20
C GLN A 113 -14.53 8.25 6.58
N LEU A 114 -15.36 9.04 7.27
CA LEU A 114 -15.74 10.39 6.81
C LEU A 114 -14.54 11.35 6.78
N ALA A 115 -13.69 11.33 7.80
CA ALA A 115 -12.47 12.15 7.82
C ALA A 115 -11.50 11.75 6.69
N GLU A 116 -11.30 10.45 6.47
CA GLU A 116 -10.49 9.93 5.37
C GLU A 116 -11.06 10.33 4.00
N ALA A 117 -12.38 10.21 3.82
CA ALA A 117 -13.06 10.60 2.59
C ALA A 117 -12.93 12.12 2.32
N GLN A 118 -13.00 12.95 3.35
CA GLN A 118 -12.78 14.39 3.25
C GLN A 118 -11.34 14.73 2.87
N SER A 119 -10.33 14.07 3.48
CA SER A 119 -8.92 14.24 3.11
C SER A 119 -8.69 13.87 1.65
N ARG A 120 -9.14 12.68 1.22
CA ARG A 120 -9.03 12.22 -0.16
C ARG A 120 -9.70 13.16 -1.14
N THR A 121 -10.85 13.72 -0.79
CA THR A 121 -11.54 14.71 -1.63
C THR A 121 -10.69 15.96 -1.80
N SER A 122 -10.04 16.45 -0.74
CA SER A 122 -9.13 17.60 -0.83
C SER A 122 -7.92 17.32 -1.73
N GLU A 123 -7.29 16.14 -1.60
CA GLU A 123 -6.18 15.69 -2.45
C GLU A 123 -6.59 15.53 -3.92
N ILE A 124 -7.80 15.03 -4.20
CA ILE A 124 -8.33 14.96 -5.56
C ILE A 124 -8.47 16.37 -6.15
N THR A 125 -8.90 17.36 -5.36
CA THR A 125 -9.02 18.74 -5.86
C THR A 125 -7.67 19.39 -6.12
N THR A 126 -6.63 19.10 -5.32
CA THR A 126 -5.27 19.61 -5.57
C THR A 126 -4.67 18.96 -6.81
N MET A 127 -4.76 17.63 -6.93
CA MET A 127 -4.28 16.90 -8.12
C MET A 127 -4.98 17.38 -9.41
N LYS A 128 -6.30 17.66 -9.37
CA LYS A 128 -7.01 18.22 -10.53
C LYS A 128 -6.47 19.60 -10.94
N LYS A 129 -6.10 20.46 -9.97
CA LYS A 129 -5.48 21.76 -10.26
C LYS A 129 -4.11 21.60 -10.91
N GLU A 130 -3.30 20.67 -10.40
CA GLU A 130 -1.98 20.35 -10.95
C GLU A 130 -2.07 19.78 -12.37
N LEU A 131 -2.99 18.85 -12.62
CA LEU A 131 -3.27 18.33 -13.96
C LEU A 131 -3.68 19.43 -14.94
N SER A 132 -4.49 20.40 -14.50
CA SER A 132 -4.84 21.56 -15.33
C SER A 132 -3.63 22.45 -15.62
N LYS A 133 -2.74 22.66 -14.64
CA LYS A 133 -1.51 23.43 -14.82
C LYS A 133 -0.55 22.74 -15.79
N LEU A 134 -0.28 21.45 -15.58
CA LEU A 134 0.55 20.62 -16.46
C LEU A 134 -0.03 20.53 -17.88
N GLY A 135 -1.35 20.46 -18.03
CA GLY A 135 -2.01 20.48 -19.33
C GLY A 135 -1.78 21.79 -20.10
N LYS A 136 -1.81 22.93 -19.41
CA LYS A 136 -1.49 24.24 -20.00
C LYS A 136 0.00 24.34 -20.38
N GLU A 137 0.88 23.86 -19.52
CA GLU A 137 2.32 23.87 -19.77
C GLU A 137 2.70 22.96 -20.94
N LYS A 138 2.10 21.77 -21.04
CA LYS A 138 2.26 20.90 -22.21
C LYS A 138 1.82 21.59 -23.50
N SER A 139 0.64 22.21 -23.51
CA SER A 139 0.15 22.94 -24.69
C SER A 139 1.07 24.10 -25.06
N HIS A 140 1.65 24.79 -24.08
CA HIS A 140 2.65 25.85 -24.30
C HIS A 140 3.94 25.29 -24.93
N LEU A 141 4.50 24.22 -24.36
CA LEU A 141 5.72 23.58 -24.88
C LEU A 141 5.50 22.97 -26.27
N GLU A 142 4.31 22.45 -26.57
CA GLU A 142 3.96 21.99 -27.92
C GLU A 142 3.93 23.15 -28.94
N ALA A 143 3.36 24.30 -28.56
CA ALA A 143 3.38 25.49 -29.41
C ALA A 143 4.80 26.03 -29.63
N GLU A 144 5.64 26.01 -28.61
CA GLU A 144 7.05 26.42 -28.69
C GLU A 144 7.86 25.48 -29.57
N ASN A 145 7.70 24.16 -29.40
CA ASN A 145 8.35 23.17 -30.27
C ASN A 145 7.96 23.35 -31.74
N LYS A 146 6.67 23.60 -32.02
CA LYS A 146 6.22 23.89 -33.38
C LYS A 146 6.89 25.15 -33.94
N LYS A 147 6.93 26.22 -33.16
CA LYS A 147 7.59 27.48 -33.55
C LYS A 147 9.09 27.29 -33.82
N LEU A 148 9.80 26.55 -32.97
CA LEU A 148 11.21 26.24 -33.14
C LEU A 148 11.46 25.37 -34.38
N THR A 149 10.59 24.39 -34.63
CA THR A 149 10.64 23.55 -35.83
C THR A 149 10.44 24.38 -37.11
N ASP A 150 9.46 25.27 -37.12
CA ASP A 150 9.22 26.19 -38.24
C ASP A 150 10.45 27.10 -38.47
N SER A 151 11.01 27.65 -37.39
CA SER A 151 12.23 28.48 -37.44
C SER A 151 13.44 27.70 -37.97
N LEU A 152 13.63 26.45 -37.54
CA LEU A 152 14.70 25.57 -38.00
C LEU A 152 14.55 25.30 -39.51
N SER A 153 13.34 25.02 -39.97
CA SER A 153 13.06 24.77 -41.39
C SER A 153 13.36 25.99 -42.26
N SER A 154 13.01 27.19 -41.78
CA SER A 154 13.31 28.45 -42.45
C SER A 154 14.82 28.66 -42.55
N ALA A 155 15.55 28.51 -41.44
CA ALA A 155 17.01 28.64 -41.42
C ALA A 155 17.72 27.61 -42.32
N GLN A 156 17.23 26.37 -42.39
CA GLN A 156 17.74 25.35 -43.30
C GLN A 156 17.52 25.73 -44.77
N SER A 157 16.35 26.26 -45.12
CA SER A 157 16.04 26.71 -46.49
C SER A 157 16.91 27.91 -46.90
N GLU A 158 17.17 28.82 -45.98
CA GLU A 158 18.04 29.98 -46.18
C GLU A 158 19.49 29.54 -46.37
N ASN A 159 20.01 28.66 -45.50
CA ASN A 159 21.35 28.10 -45.64
C ASN A 159 21.54 27.38 -46.98
N LYS A 160 20.55 26.59 -47.43
CA LYS A 160 20.58 25.94 -48.74
C LYS A 160 20.64 26.97 -49.87
N THR A 161 19.88 28.06 -49.75
CA THR A 161 19.88 29.15 -50.72
C THR A 161 21.23 29.87 -50.75
N LEU A 162 21.79 30.20 -49.60
CA LEU A 162 23.10 30.84 -49.47
C LEU A 162 24.21 29.93 -50.01
N SER A 163 24.19 28.64 -49.67
CA SER A 163 25.13 27.65 -50.19
C SER A 163 25.07 27.55 -51.72
N ASN A 164 23.87 27.56 -52.30
CA ASN A 164 23.68 27.56 -53.75
C ASN A 164 24.23 28.85 -54.39
N LYS A 165 23.96 30.02 -53.79
CA LYS A 165 24.51 31.31 -54.25
C LYS A 165 26.03 31.33 -54.17
N LEU A 166 26.61 30.77 -53.11
CA LEU A 166 28.06 30.70 -52.91
C LEU A 166 28.70 29.77 -53.95
N ALA A 167 28.11 28.61 -54.22
CA ALA A 167 28.56 27.71 -55.28
C ALA A 167 28.48 28.37 -56.67
N ALA A 168 27.40 29.10 -56.96
CA ALA A 168 27.27 29.86 -58.21
C ALA A 168 28.34 30.95 -58.33
N ALA A 169 28.58 31.72 -57.26
CA ALA A 169 29.62 32.77 -57.24
C ALA A 169 31.04 32.21 -57.43
N ARG A 170 31.33 31.04 -56.83
CA ARG A 170 32.61 30.32 -57.04
C ARG A 170 32.77 29.85 -58.49
N SER A 171 31.71 29.34 -59.11
CA SER A 171 31.72 28.93 -60.51
C SER A 171 31.89 30.12 -61.47
N SER A 172 31.28 31.27 -61.18
CA SER A 172 31.44 32.48 -62.00
C SER A 172 32.80 33.17 -61.82
N ALA A 173 33.40 33.10 -60.63
CA ALA A 173 34.74 33.64 -60.37
C ALA A 173 35.88 32.79 -60.98
N SER A 174 35.62 31.53 -61.36
CA SER A 174 36.58 30.64 -62.02
C SER A 174 36.62 30.80 -63.55
N ALA A 175 35.83 31.71 -64.14
CA ALA A 175 35.73 31.88 -65.60
C ALA A 175 36.85 32.74 -66.22
N GLU A 176 37.71 33.36 -65.42
CA GLU A 176 38.93 34.04 -65.89
C GLU A 176 40.16 33.18 -65.61
N ASN A 177 40.24 31.97 -66.17
CA ASN A 177 41.53 31.40 -66.61
C ASN A 177 41.35 30.09 -67.40
N LYS A 178 41.76 30.16 -68.67
CA LYS A 178 42.14 29.08 -69.60
C LYS A 178 41.04 28.14 -70.13
N THR A 179 40.61 28.50 -71.33
CA THR A 179 40.51 27.64 -72.53
C THR A 179 41.21 26.28 -72.46
N VAL A 180 40.44 25.17 -72.49
CA VAL A 180 40.66 23.98 -73.34
C VAL A 180 39.30 23.24 -73.53
N PRO A 181 38.89 22.84 -74.74
CA PRO A 181 37.63 22.13 -74.97
C PRO A 181 37.85 20.61 -74.87
N GLY A 182 37.11 19.92 -74.00
CA GLY A 182 37.19 18.48 -73.90
C GLY A 182 36.23 17.84 -72.90
N SER A 183 35.37 16.98 -73.44
CA SER A 183 34.62 15.91 -72.79
C SER A 183 33.36 16.22 -71.98
N ALA A 184 32.30 15.59 -72.47
CA ALA A 184 30.98 15.43 -71.89
C ALA A 184 31.03 14.91 -70.44
N VAL A 185 30.51 15.70 -69.51
CA VAL A 185 30.13 15.21 -68.18
C VAL A 185 28.64 15.48 -67.99
N LYS A 186 27.89 14.39 -68.04
CA LYS A 186 26.45 14.29 -67.82
C LYS A 186 26.16 14.52 -66.33
N PRO A 187 25.28 15.46 -65.93
CA PRO A 187 24.91 15.58 -64.53
C PRO A 187 23.99 14.41 -64.17
N ARG A 188 24.49 13.47 -63.36
CA ARG A 188 23.65 12.44 -62.71
C ARG A 188 22.83 13.13 -61.63
N THR A 189 21.52 13.15 -61.83
CA THR A 189 20.51 13.40 -60.81
C THR A 189 20.55 12.26 -59.78
N THR A 190 21.26 12.45 -58.66
CA THR A 190 21.12 11.59 -57.48
C THR A 190 19.85 11.98 -56.71
N GLY A 191 18.72 11.63 -57.30
CA GLY A 191 17.43 11.51 -56.64
C GLY A 191 17.05 10.03 -56.54
N VAL A 192 17.99 9.19 -56.08
CA VAL A 192 17.66 7.84 -55.64
C VAL A 192 17.28 7.97 -54.18
N VAL A 193 15.98 8.00 -53.90
CA VAL A 193 15.46 7.63 -52.60
C VAL A 193 15.89 6.17 -52.40
N LEU A 194 16.95 5.98 -51.63
CA LEU A 194 17.51 4.69 -51.28
C LEU A 194 16.40 3.85 -50.62
N PRO A 195 16.03 2.68 -51.18
CA PRO A 195 15.05 1.76 -50.58
C PRO A 195 15.42 1.26 -49.18
N GLY A 196 16.69 1.43 -48.75
CA GLY A 196 17.19 0.96 -47.46
C GLY A 196 16.84 1.83 -46.24
N THR A 197 16.33 3.05 -46.43
CA THR A 197 16.00 3.94 -45.29
C THR A 197 14.72 3.51 -44.55
N ALA A 198 13.73 2.98 -45.27
CA ALA A 198 12.48 2.49 -44.69
C ALA A 198 12.67 1.14 -43.97
N GLU A 199 13.57 0.29 -44.49
CA GLU A 199 13.89 -1.00 -43.88
C GLU A 199 14.74 -0.83 -42.62
N ALA A 200 15.75 0.06 -42.65
CA ALA A 200 16.53 0.43 -41.47
C ALA A 200 15.67 1.10 -40.38
N ALA A 201 14.68 1.92 -40.78
CA ALA A 201 13.74 2.52 -39.82
C ALA A 201 12.82 1.48 -39.17
N LYS A 202 12.35 0.48 -39.92
CA LYS A 202 11.56 -0.63 -39.38
C LYS A 202 12.38 -1.52 -38.44
N GLU A 203 13.62 -1.84 -38.82
CA GLU A 203 14.51 -2.63 -37.96
C GLU A 203 14.83 -1.87 -36.66
N ALA A 204 15.09 -0.57 -36.72
CA ALA A 204 15.30 0.26 -35.53
C ALA A 204 14.06 0.31 -34.61
N GLN A 205 12.85 0.42 -35.19
CA GLN A 205 11.60 0.34 -34.42
C GLN A 205 11.42 -1.03 -33.76
N PHE A 206 11.74 -2.11 -34.48
CA PHE A 206 11.63 -3.47 -33.97
C PHE A 206 12.63 -3.74 -32.84
N GLN A 207 13.88 -3.27 -32.96
CA GLN A 207 14.88 -3.36 -31.89
C GLN A 207 14.44 -2.55 -30.66
N LYS A 208 13.89 -1.35 -30.85
CA LYS A 208 13.33 -0.57 -29.74
C LYS A 208 12.20 -1.33 -29.02
N GLN A 209 11.25 -1.90 -29.77
CA GLN A 209 10.15 -2.68 -29.17
C GLN A 209 10.63 -3.89 -28.37
N LYS A 210 11.71 -4.56 -28.80
CA LYS A 210 12.33 -5.64 -28.03
C LYS A 210 12.90 -5.14 -26.70
N VAL A 211 13.62 -4.02 -26.74
CA VAL A 211 14.20 -3.41 -25.52
C VAL A 211 13.09 -2.93 -24.58
N ASP A 212 12.05 -2.29 -25.11
CA ASP A 212 10.87 -1.85 -24.33
C ASP A 212 10.19 -3.05 -23.64
N LEU A 213 10.01 -4.17 -24.35
CA LEU A 213 9.47 -5.40 -23.76
C LEU A 213 10.36 -5.96 -22.64
N TYR A 214 11.68 -5.99 -22.84
CA TYR A 214 12.60 -6.43 -21.78
C TYR A 214 12.55 -5.49 -20.58
N SER A 215 12.48 -4.18 -20.80
CA SER A 215 12.30 -3.18 -19.75
C SER A 215 11.03 -3.45 -18.95
N ASP A 216 9.89 -3.69 -19.61
CA ASP A 216 8.62 -3.96 -18.94
C ASP A 216 8.65 -5.26 -18.10
N LEU A 217 9.39 -6.29 -18.56
CA LEU A 217 9.49 -7.58 -17.86
C LEU A 217 10.49 -7.58 -16.70
N THR A 218 11.56 -6.79 -16.82
CA THR A 218 12.71 -6.81 -15.88
C THR A 218 12.73 -5.61 -14.94
N ASN A 219 12.00 -4.54 -15.28
CA ASN A 219 12.15 -3.21 -14.69
C ASN A 219 13.59 -2.66 -14.78
N LEU A 220 14.39 -3.18 -15.72
CA LEU A 220 15.74 -2.72 -16.01
C LEU A 220 15.72 -1.90 -17.30
N VAL A 221 16.17 -0.64 -17.21
CA VAL A 221 16.28 0.26 -18.35
C VAL A 221 17.76 0.51 -18.63
N VAL A 222 18.20 0.28 -19.86
CA VAL A 222 19.50 0.72 -20.34
C VAL A 222 19.34 2.11 -20.95
N LEU A 223 19.81 3.15 -20.24
CA LEU A 223 19.67 4.56 -20.63
C LEU A 223 20.56 4.93 -21.80
N GLY A 224 21.74 4.31 -21.87
CA GLY A 224 22.70 4.58 -22.93
C GLY A 224 23.90 3.65 -22.86
N MET A 225 24.68 3.67 -23.93
CA MET A 225 25.94 2.96 -24.06
C MET A 225 27.02 3.96 -24.41
N LYS A 226 28.15 3.90 -23.71
CA LYS A 226 29.33 4.74 -23.93
C LYS A 226 30.54 3.86 -24.06
N LYS A 227 31.56 4.32 -24.78
CA LYS A 227 32.89 3.71 -24.75
C LYS A 227 33.77 4.49 -23.81
N ASN A 228 34.47 3.81 -22.91
CA ASN A 228 35.45 4.42 -22.02
C ASN A 228 36.77 4.70 -22.73
N GLU A 229 37.73 5.35 -22.04
CA GLU A 229 39.05 5.69 -22.56
C GLU A 229 39.85 4.45 -23.01
N ASP A 230 39.55 3.28 -22.44
CA ASP A 230 40.15 1.98 -22.75
C ASP A 230 39.36 1.19 -23.83
N ASP A 231 38.49 1.86 -24.59
CA ASP A 231 37.59 1.28 -25.62
C ASP A 231 36.55 0.25 -25.11
N GLU A 232 36.44 0.08 -23.78
CA GLU A 232 35.46 -0.79 -23.13
C GLU A 232 34.03 -0.24 -23.21
N GLU A 233 33.04 -1.15 -23.27
CA GLU A 233 31.63 -0.80 -23.39
C GLU A 233 30.99 -0.57 -22.02
N VAL A 234 30.60 0.67 -21.73
CA VAL A 234 29.90 1.06 -20.49
C VAL A 234 28.42 1.24 -20.77
N TYR A 235 27.62 0.48 -20.03
CA TYR A 235 26.16 0.52 -20.07
C TYR A 235 25.64 1.27 -18.85
N ASP A 236 24.87 2.34 -19.10
CA ASP A 236 24.18 3.10 -18.06
C ASP A 236 22.83 2.44 -17.77
N CYS A 237 22.70 1.84 -16.58
CA CYS A 237 21.58 0.98 -16.21
C CYS A 237 20.79 1.56 -15.04
N LEU A 238 19.46 1.61 -15.19
CA LEU A 238 18.53 2.01 -14.14
C LEU A 238 17.58 0.85 -13.83
N GLN A 239 17.71 0.27 -12.63
CA GLN A 239 16.77 -0.73 -12.14
C GLN A 239 15.70 -0.05 -11.27
N ALA A 240 14.44 -0.19 -11.63
CA ALA A 240 13.31 0.24 -10.81
C ALA A 240 12.76 -0.92 -9.97
N GLY A 241 12.27 -0.60 -8.77
CA GLY A 241 11.64 -1.53 -7.85
C GLY A 241 10.66 -0.85 -6.90
N ARG A 242 10.12 -1.63 -5.96
CA ARG A 242 9.19 -1.10 -4.94
C ARG A 242 9.89 -0.20 -3.93
N ASN A 243 11.17 -0.46 -3.67
CA ASN A 243 11.99 0.23 -2.69
C ASN A 243 12.79 1.40 -3.27
N GLY A 244 12.46 1.84 -4.50
CA GLY A 244 13.13 2.93 -5.19
C GLY A 244 13.78 2.53 -6.51
N THR A 245 14.83 3.25 -6.90
CA THR A 245 15.56 3.03 -8.16
C THR A 245 17.06 2.91 -7.90
N LEU A 246 17.69 1.84 -8.39
CA LEU A 246 19.12 1.63 -8.33
C LEU A 246 19.74 2.04 -9.67
N HIS A 247 20.59 3.05 -9.64
CA HIS A 247 21.33 3.55 -10.81
C HIS A 247 22.76 3.02 -10.74
N PHE A 248 23.26 2.43 -11.83
CA PHE A 248 24.60 1.86 -11.88
C PHE A 248 25.14 1.82 -13.31
N HIS A 249 26.47 1.77 -13.44
CA HIS A 249 27.13 1.45 -14.69
C HIS A 249 27.57 -0.01 -14.69
N LEU A 250 27.46 -0.66 -15.85
CA LEU A 250 28.03 -1.97 -16.10
C LEU A 250 29.05 -1.83 -17.24
N THR A 251 30.32 -2.01 -16.95
CA THR A 251 31.38 -2.03 -17.95
C THR A 251 31.64 -3.47 -18.37
N VAL A 252 31.73 -3.70 -19.67
CA VAL A 252 32.06 -4.98 -20.27
C VAL A 252 33.48 -4.86 -20.82
N ALA A 253 34.42 -5.54 -20.17
CA ALA A 253 35.77 -5.63 -20.69
C ALA A 253 35.72 -6.39 -22.02
N ASP A 254 36.42 -5.88 -23.05
CA ASP A 254 36.52 -6.54 -24.34
C ASP A 254 37.46 -7.76 -24.22
N GLY A 255 36.91 -8.85 -23.67
CA GLY A 255 37.62 -10.10 -23.45
C GLY A 255 37.68 -10.94 -24.73
N THR A 256 38.90 -11.23 -25.18
CA THR A 256 39.25 -12.17 -26.26
C THR A 256 38.25 -13.32 -26.45
N ASP A 257 37.59 -13.42 -27.61
CA ASP A 257 36.80 -14.53 -28.27
C ASP A 257 36.04 -15.61 -27.44
N SER A 258 36.15 -15.62 -26.12
CA SER A 258 35.78 -16.68 -25.19
C SER A 258 34.79 -16.11 -24.18
N TYR A 259 33.56 -16.64 -24.21
CA TYR A 259 32.45 -16.21 -23.37
C TYR A 259 32.74 -16.30 -21.86
N GLU A 260 33.62 -17.21 -21.45
CA GLU A 260 33.95 -17.48 -20.05
C GLU A 260 34.96 -16.48 -19.46
N ASP A 261 35.75 -15.83 -20.32
CA ASP A 261 36.81 -14.89 -19.91
C ASP A 261 36.32 -13.43 -19.90
N THR A 262 35.10 -13.16 -20.36
CA THR A 262 34.51 -11.81 -20.30
C THR A 262 34.13 -11.47 -18.86
N GLU A 263 34.68 -10.40 -18.32
CA GLU A 263 34.35 -9.86 -17.00
C GLU A 263 33.42 -8.64 -17.11
N PHE A 264 32.51 -8.52 -16.14
CA PHE A 264 31.70 -7.34 -15.93
C PHE A 264 32.20 -6.57 -14.72
N VAL A 265 32.28 -5.25 -14.85
CA VAL A 265 32.56 -4.34 -13.74
C VAL A 265 31.28 -3.57 -13.44
N TYR A 266 30.79 -3.71 -12.21
CA TYR A 266 29.63 -2.99 -11.69
C TYR A 266 30.07 -1.79 -10.88
N ASN A 267 29.55 -0.61 -11.21
CA ASN A 267 29.82 0.62 -10.48
C ASN A 267 28.49 1.30 -10.06
N PRO A 268 28.15 1.31 -8.75
CA PRO A 268 26.91 1.90 -8.26
C PRO A 268 26.96 3.44 -8.26
N LEU A 269 25.88 4.06 -8.74
CA LEU A 269 25.69 5.53 -8.72
C LEU A 269 24.70 5.92 -7.62
N LEU A 270 25.05 5.53 -6.39
CA LEU A 270 24.22 5.76 -5.20
C LEU A 270 24.49 7.16 -4.62
N ASN A 271 23.43 7.79 -4.14
CA ASN A 271 23.51 9.06 -3.42
C ASN A 271 22.96 8.87 -2.00
N GLU A 272 23.81 9.07 -0.98
CA GLU A 272 23.48 8.86 0.45
C GLU A 272 22.24 9.62 0.94
N GLN A 273 21.89 10.75 0.32
CA GLN A 273 20.69 11.52 0.69
C GLN A 273 19.42 11.02 -0.01
N ARG A 274 19.52 10.62 -1.28
CA ARG A 274 18.38 10.20 -2.09
C ARG A 274 18.04 8.72 -1.84
N ASP A 275 19.06 7.90 -1.69
CA ASP A 275 18.97 6.44 -1.72
C ASP A 275 19.12 5.82 -0.32
N ARG A 276 18.92 6.62 0.76
CA ARG A 276 19.11 6.17 2.15
C ARG A 276 18.28 4.93 2.49
N GLU A 277 17.00 4.95 2.17
CA GLU A 277 16.09 3.82 2.40
C GLU A 277 16.50 2.57 1.61
N LEU A 278 17.13 2.77 0.45
CA LEU A 278 17.61 1.68 -0.39
C LEU A 278 18.94 1.11 0.13
N LEU A 279 19.83 1.96 0.64
CA LEU A 279 21.12 1.57 1.23
C LEU A 279 20.94 0.63 2.42
N ASP A 280 19.91 0.83 3.25
CA ASP A 280 19.62 -0.04 4.40
C ASP A 280 19.16 -1.45 3.99
N LEU A 281 18.65 -1.61 2.76
CA LEU A 281 18.14 -2.88 2.22
C LEU A 281 19.13 -3.60 1.29
N LEU A 282 20.07 -2.87 0.70
CA LEU A 282 21.05 -3.42 -0.22
C LEU A 282 22.15 -4.17 0.54
N PRO A 283 22.57 -5.36 0.07
CA PRO A 283 23.80 -5.97 0.53
C PRO A 283 25.01 -5.06 0.27
N ASP A 284 26.00 -5.08 1.18
CA ASP A 284 27.22 -4.26 1.12
C ASP A 284 27.95 -4.36 -0.24
N TYR A 285 27.98 -5.54 -0.86
CA TYR A 285 28.64 -5.71 -2.16
C TYR A 285 27.92 -5.04 -3.35
N LEU A 286 26.67 -4.58 -3.18
CA LEU A 286 25.96 -3.77 -4.18
C LEU A 286 26.10 -2.26 -3.94
N THR A 287 26.72 -1.85 -2.83
CA THR A 287 27.02 -0.44 -2.55
C THR A 287 28.45 -0.08 -2.95
N GLU A 288 29.29 -1.09 -3.22
CA GLU A 288 30.67 -0.95 -3.67
C GLU A 288 30.85 -1.35 -5.14
N GLU A 289 31.98 -0.93 -5.72
CA GLU A 289 32.39 -1.37 -7.05
C GLU A 289 32.86 -2.83 -6.99
N ILE A 290 32.31 -3.68 -7.86
CA ILE A 290 32.65 -5.11 -7.91
C ILE A 290 32.90 -5.55 -9.35
N SER A 291 33.82 -6.51 -9.52
CA SER A 291 34.02 -7.22 -10.78
C SER A 291 33.60 -8.68 -10.64
N PHE A 292 32.97 -9.22 -11.68
CA PHE A 292 32.54 -10.62 -11.72
C PHE A 292 32.49 -11.16 -13.15
N PRO A 293 32.69 -12.47 -13.36
CA PRO A 293 32.66 -13.07 -14.68
C PRO A 293 31.24 -13.06 -15.25
N ARG A 294 31.12 -12.98 -16.58
CA ARG A 294 29.83 -12.95 -17.30
C ARG A 294 28.89 -14.10 -16.94
N ALA A 295 29.42 -15.28 -16.64
CA ALA A 295 28.65 -16.44 -16.17
C ALA A 295 27.86 -16.19 -14.87
N GLN A 296 28.29 -15.23 -14.05
CA GLN A 296 27.62 -14.87 -12.79
C GLN A 296 26.61 -13.73 -12.94
N ALA A 297 26.51 -13.09 -14.10
CA ALA A 297 25.56 -12.00 -14.34
C ALA A 297 24.10 -12.34 -14.04
N PRO A 298 23.58 -13.55 -14.34
CA PRO A 298 22.22 -13.92 -13.95
C PRO A 298 22.03 -13.96 -12.42
N LYS A 299 23.06 -14.39 -11.67
CA LYS A 299 23.02 -14.43 -10.20
C LYS A 299 23.05 -13.02 -9.63
N PHE A 300 23.92 -12.16 -10.17
CA PHE A 300 23.97 -10.74 -9.84
C PHE A 300 22.60 -10.08 -10.04
N TYR A 301 22.02 -10.24 -11.23
CA TYR A 301 20.72 -9.66 -11.56
C TYR A 301 19.60 -10.16 -10.63
N SER A 302 19.55 -11.46 -10.35
CA SER A 302 18.58 -12.02 -9.39
C SER A 302 18.70 -11.36 -8.00
N LYS A 303 19.92 -11.11 -7.53
CA LYS A 303 20.16 -10.45 -6.22
C LYS A 303 19.75 -8.99 -6.21
N VAL A 304 19.97 -8.28 -7.32
CA VAL A 304 19.48 -6.90 -7.49
C VAL A 304 17.96 -6.89 -7.42
N VAL A 305 17.27 -7.71 -8.21
CA VAL A 305 15.79 -7.77 -8.23
C VAL A 305 15.22 -8.15 -6.86
N ASP A 306 15.81 -9.13 -6.18
CA ASP A 306 15.39 -9.53 -4.84
C ASP A 306 15.49 -8.36 -3.86
N SER A 307 16.60 -7.62 -3.87
CA SER A 307 16.82 -6.48 -2.97
C SER A 307 15.88 -5.31 -3.27
N MET A 308 15.56 -5.10 -4.55
CA MET A 308 14.61 -4.06 -5.02
C MET A 308 13.13 -4.41 -4.77
N SER A 309 12.81 -5.68 -4.50
CA SER A 309 11.42 -6.19 -4.39
C SER A 309 11.01 -6.62 -2.98
N LYS A 310 11.96 -6.83 -2.07
CA LYS A 310 11.71 -7.22 -0.68
C LYS A 310 10.85 -6.17 0.02
N LYS A 311 9.77 -6.61 0.68
CA LYS A 311 8.89 -5.72 1.45
C LYS A 311 9.66 -5.18 2.66
N ILE A 312 9.64 -3.86 2.82
CA ILE A 312 9.95 -3.20 4.09
C ILE A 312 8.86 -3.65 5.07
N ILE A 313 9.18 -4.60 5.94
CA ILE A 313 8.39 -4.87 7.14
C ILE A 313 8.96 -3.89 8.17
N LEU A 314 8.29 -2.75 8.33
CA LEU A 314 8.47 -1.94 9.53
C LEU A 314 7.91 -2.80 10.67
N GLU A 315 8.78 -3.53 11.37
CA GLU A 315 8.45 -3.95 12.73
C GLU A 315 8.37 -2.65 13.53
N GLU A 316 7.15 -2.24 13.85
CA GLU A 316 6.89 -1.26 14.90
C GLU A 316 7.39 -1.90 16.20
N ASP A 317 8.62 -1.56 16.58
CA ASP A 317 9.13 -1.87 17.92
C ASP A 317 8.22 -1.18 18.97
N GLU A 318 7.83 -1.99 19.97
CA GLU A 318 6.80 -1.79 21.01
C GLU A 318 6.73 -0.43 21.72
#